data_AF-A0A0E9M3C9-F1
#
_entry.id   AF-A0A0E9M3C9-F1
#
_cell.length_a   1.000
_cell.length_b   1.000
_cell.length_c   1.000
_cell.angle_alpha   90.00
_cell.angle_beta   90.00
_cell.angle_gamma   90.00
#
_symmetry.space_group_name_H-M   'P 1'
#
loop_
_entity.id
_entity.type
_entity.pdbx_description
1 polymer ?
#
loop_
_entity_poly.entity_id
_entity_poly.type
_entity_poly.pdbx_seq_one_letter_code
_entity_poly.pdbx_strand_id
1 'polypeptide(L)'
;MYLAEMASPIQLKTAQFMLTTPDYDWERIGFWVNEGPAVIKNKGKIYITFSASATGACYCMGMMEADEASDLLDRNSWKKSRYPILETDEERHIFGPGHNSFTVAEDGVTPLSVYHARDYEEIVGDPLYDPNRHARVMAIKFDAAGKPLFEF
;
A
#
# COMPACT_ATOMS: atom_id res chain seq x y z
N MET A 1 -0.19 -5.52 10.28
CA MET A 1 0.82 -5.99 9.28
C MET A 1 2.09 -6.44 10.00
N TYR A 2 2.73 -7.50 9.52
CA TYR A 2 3.91 -8.13 10.14
C TYR A 2 5.08 -8.29 9.15
N LEU A 3 6.29 -8.43 9.67
CA LEU A 3 7.52 -8.79 8.95
C LEU A 3 8.19 -9.98 9.65
N ALA A 4 8.90 -10.81 8.89
CA ALA A 4 9.77 -11.86 9.41
C ALA A 4 10.83 -12.23 8.37
N GLU A 5 12.04 -12.56 8.81
CA GLU A 5 13.05 -13.21 7.96
C GLU A 5 12.57 -14.61 7.58
N MET A 6 12.78 -15.01 6.32
CA MET A 6 12.43 -16.32 5.80
C MET A 6 13.65 -17.26 5.79
N ALA A 7 13.45 -18.52 6.18
CA ALA A 7 14.43 -19.60 6.01
C ALA A 7 14.33 -20.22 4.61
N SER A 8 13.13 -20.20 4.02
CA SER A 8 12.83 -20.66 2.66
C SER A 8 11.57 -19.92 2.15
N PRO A 9 11.20 -20.01 0.86
CA PRO A 9 10.01 -19.34 0.33
C PRO A 9 8.68 -19.69 1.02
N ILE A 10 8.65 -20.74 1.86
CA ILE A 10 7.46 -21.21 2.57
C ILE A 10 7.67 -21.38 4.08
N GLN A 11 8.81 -20.93 4.63
CA GLN A 11 9.14 -21.09 6.06
C GLN A 11 9.78 -19.83 6.64
N LEU A 12 9.25 -19.36 7.77
CA LEU A 12 9.84 -18.27 8.54
C LEU A 12 11.07 -18.77 9.35
N LYS A 13 12.12 -17.96 9.38
CA LYS A 13 13.31 -18.16 10.22
C LYS A 13 13.17 -17.50 11.59
N THR A 14 12.44 -16.39 11.65
CA THR A 14 12.26 -15.57 12.84
C THR A 14 10.80 -15.52 13.27
N ALA A 15 10.54 -15.09 14.51
CA ALA A 15 9.19 -14.76 14.94
C ALA A 15 8.67 -13.54 14.15
N GLN A 16 7.35 -13.46 14.00
CA GLN A 16 6.72 -12.32 13.33
C GLN A 16 6.89 -11.05 14.19
N PHE A 17 7.43 -10.01 13.57
CA PHE A 17 7.56 -8.67 14.10
C PHE A 17 6.38 -7.81 13.63
N MET A 18 5.65 -7.17 14.55
CA MET A 18 4.50 -6.32 14.22
C MET A 18 4.97 -4.97 13.67
N LEU A 19 4.82 -4.77 12.37
CA LEU A 19 5.26 -3.55 11.71
C LEU A 19 4.26 -2.40 11.88
N THR A 20 2.96 -2.62 11.74
CA THR A 20 1.97 -1.54 11.90
C THR A 20 0.60 -2.09 12.27
N THR A 21 -0.10 -1.29 13.06
CA THR A 21 -1.52 -1.41 13.40
C THR A 21 -2.29 -0.23 12.80
N PRO A 22 -3.60 -0.38 12.52
CA PRO A 22 -4.45 0.72 12.10
C PRO A 22 -4.60 1.68 13.28
N ASP A 23 -3.92 2.82 13.23
CA ASP A 23 -3.77 3.77 14.34
C ASP A 23 -4.40 5.13 14.04
N TYR A 24 -4.39 5.54 12.76
CA TYR A 24 -4.99 6.77 12.29
C TYR A 24 -6.46 6.59 11.91
N ASP A 25 -7.23 7.67 11.95
CA ASP A 25 -8.68 7.64 11.67
C ASP A 25 -8.98 7.14 10.25
N TRP A 26 -8.15 7.51 9.26
CA TRP A 26 -8.28 7.05 7.87
C TRP A 26 -8.03 5.55 7.70
N GLU A 27 -7.48 4.86 8.71
CA GLU A 27 -7.24 3.41 8.70
C GLU A 27 -8.38 2.59 9.32
N ARG A 28 -9.40 3.27 9.85
CA ARG A 28 -10.41 2.72 10.74
C ARG A 28 -11.84 2.98 10.28
N ILE A 29 -12.03 3.39 9.02
CA ILE A 29 -13.35 3.65 8.46
C ILE A 29 -14.00 2.31 8.09
N GLY A 30 -15.12 2.00 8.73
CA GLY A 30 -15.81 0.71 8.62
C GLY A 30 -15.09 -0.40 9.40
N PHE A 31 -13.87 -0.76 9.00
CA PHE A 31 -13.03 -1.75 9.68
C PHE A 31 -11.64 -1.19 10.00
N TRP A 32 -11.01 -1.74 11.04
CA TRP A 32 -9.68 -1.33 11.48
C TRP A 32 -8.66 -2.25 10.80
N VAL A 33 -8.12 -1.81 9.66
CA VAL A 33 -7.36 -2.68 8.75
C VAL A 33 -6.02 -2.08 8.36
N ASN A 34 -4.99 -2.92 8.33
CA ASN A 34 -3.73 -2.70 7.63
C ASN A 34 -3.40 -4.01 6.89
N GLU A 35 -3.56 -4.04 5.57
CA GLU A 35 -3.43 -5.24 4.72
C GLU A 35 -2.73 -4.94 3.39
N GLY A 36 -2.63 -5.94 2.50
CA GLY A 36 -2.12 -5.76 1.13
C GLY A 36 -0.73 -5.12 1.03
N PRO A 37 0.31 -5.65 1.71
CA PRO A 37 1.65 -5.10 1.63
C PRO A 37 2.25 -5.23 0.23
N ALA A 38 2.87 -4.17 -0.27
CA ALA A 38 3.72 -4.21 -1.46
C ALA A 38 5.00 -3.42 -1.24
N VAL A 39 6.11 -3.90 -1.80
CA VAL A 39 7.45 -3.35 -1.54
C VAL A 39 8.03 -2.73 -2.80
N ILE A 40 8.53 -1.50 -2.67
CA ILE A 40 9.38 -0.85 -3.68
C ILE A 40 10.65 -0.31 -3.01
N LYS A 41 11.79 -0.46 -3.70
CA LYS A 41 13.09 0.01 -3.22
C LYS A 41 13.60 1.09 -4.14
N ASN A 42 14.11 2.19 -3.58
CA ASN A 42 14.71 3.25 -4.37
C ASN A 42 15.72 4.05 -3.54
N LYS A 43 16.86 4.43 -4.13
CA LYS A 43 17.92 5.25 -3.51
C LYS A 43 18.32 4.84 -2.08
N GLY A 44 18.48 3.53 -1.82
CA GLY A 44 18.88 3.02 -0.51
C GLY A 44 17.78 3.06 0.56
N LYS A 45 16.52 3.27 0.16
CA LYS A 45 15.33 3.18 1.01
C LYS A 45 14.45 2.01 0.59
N ILE A 46 13.73 1.47 1.56
CA ILE A 46 12.66 0.50 1.36
C ILE A 46 11.34 1.18 1.72
N TYR A 47 10.37 1.07 0.82
CA TYR A 47 9.01 1.53 1.02
C TYR A 47 8.07 0.34 0.99
N ILE A 48 7.25 0.17 2.03
CA ILE A 48 6.18 -0.81 2.07
C ILE A 48 4.86 -0.06 2.04
N THR A 49 4.17 -0.09 0.90
CA THR A 49 2.80 0.38 0.83
C THR A 49 1.87 -0.67 1.42
N PHE A 50 0.77 -0.22 2.00
CA PHE A 50 -0.28 -1.09 2.54
C PHE A 50 -1.63 -0.41 2.33
N SER A 51 -2.73 -1.16 2.42
CA SER A 51 -4.08 -0.61 2.35
C SER A 51 -4.79 -0.67 3.69
N ALA A 52 -5.75 0.24 3.89
CA ALA A 52 -6.44 0.42 5.15
C ALA A 52 -7.93 0.71 4.98
N SER A 53 -8.68 0.66 6.08
CA SER A 53 -10.14 0.77 6.12
C SER A 53 -10.90 -0.35 5.37
N ALA A 54 -12.24 -0.27 5.34
CA ALA A 54 -13.07 -1.21 4.60
C ALA A 54 -12.89 -1.08 3.08
N THR A 55 -13.19 -2.14 2.32
CA THR A 55 -13.01 -2.23 0.85
C THR A 55 -14.09 -1.48 0.04
N GLY A 56 -14.62 -0.38 0.59
CA GLY A 56 -15.50 0.59 -0.10
C GLY A 56 -14.73 1.85 -0.53
N ALA A 57 -15.43 2.97 -0.71
CA ALA A 57 -14.81 4.25 -1.09
C ALA A 57 -13.79 4.80 -0.05
N CYS A 58 -13.83 4.32 1.19
CA CYS A 58 -12.83 4.68 2.21
C CYS A 58 -11.52 3.90 2.11
N TYR A 59 -11.43 2.89 1.24
CA TYR A 59 -10.20 2.13 1.05
C TYR A 59 -9.11 3.04 0.49
N CYS A 60 -7.94 3.01 1.11
CA CYS A 60 -6.85 3.90 0.75
C CYS A 60 -5.50 3.27 1.08
N MET A 61 -4.43 3.85 0.55
CA MET A 61 -3.08 3.35 0.74
C MET A 61 -2.30 4.20 1.75
N GLY A 62 -1.60 3.53 2.66
CA GLY A 62 -0.56 4.09 3.52
C GLY A 62 0.83 3.61 3.10
N MET A 63 1.87 4.12 3.78
CA MET A 63 3.25 3.72 3.51
C MET A 63 4.11 3.66 4.77
N MET A 64 4.96 2.64 4.84
CA MET A 64 6.08 2.51 5.76
C MET A 64 7.39 2.78 5.01
N GLU A 65 8.30 3.52 5.61
CA GLU A 65 9.61 3.86 5.04
C GLU A 65 10.74 3.48 6.00
N ALA A 66 11.80 2.85 5.50
CA ALA A 66 13.01 2.55 6.25
C ALA A 66 14.27 2.73 5.40
N ASP A 67 15.41 2.97 6.05
CA ASP A 67 16.73 2.84 5.43
C ASP A 67 17.03 1.37 5.11
N GLU A 68 17.49 1.08 3.90
CA GLU A 68 17.79 -0.29 3.48
C GLU A 68 18.90 -0.94 4.31
N ALA A 69 19.81 -0.13 4.86
CA ALA A 69 20.90 -0.58 5.73
C ALA A 69 20.53 -0.66 7.22
N SER A 70 19.30 -0.30 7.60
CA SER A 70 18.82 -0.39 9.00
C SER A 70 18.42 -1.82 9.36
N ASP A 71 18.24 -2.10 10.66
CA ASP A 71 17.63 -3.35 11.09
C ASP A 71 16.13 -3.34 10.79
N LEU A 72 15.73 -4.04 9.74
CA LEU A 72 14.34 -4.07 9.28
C LEU A 72 13.39 -4.80 10.25
N LEU A 73 13.93 -5.55 11.23
CA LEU A 73 13.15 -6.21 12.29
C LEU A 73 13.05 -5.34 13.57
N ASP A 74 13.57 -4.11 13.55
CA ASP A 74 13.34 -3.10 14.60
C ASP A 74 12.23 -2.13 14.16
N ARG A 75 11.23 -1.92 15.03
CA ARG A 75 10.14 -0.95 14.83
C ARG A 75 10.64 0.47 14.60
N ASN A 76 11.73 0.86 15.27
CA ASN A 76 12.24 2.22 15.21
C ASN A 76 12.93 2.55 13.88
N SER A 77 13.25 1.53 13.08
CA SER A 77 13.75 1.71 11.71
C SER A 77 12.67 2.21 10.76
N TRP A 78 11.40 2.08 11.13
CA TRP A 78 10.27 2.32 10.24
C TRP A 78 9.49 3.59 10.61
N LYS A 79 9.31 4.47 9.62
CA LYS A 79 8.42 5.62 9.69
C LYS A 79 7.13 5.34 8.93
N LYS A 80 5.99 5.56 9.59
CA LYS A 80 4.66 5.47 8.98
C LYS A 80 4.21 6.81 8.41
N SER A 81 3.57 6.81 7.24
CA SER A 81 2.91 8.00 6.70
C SER A 81 1.78 8.47 7.64
N ARG A 82 1.68 9.78 7.87
CA ARG A 82 0.62 10.35 8.72
C ARG A 82 -0.74 10.40 8.00
N TYR A 83 -0.71 10.58 6.69
CA TYR A 83 -1.88 10.66 5.81
C TYR A 83 -1.81 9.54 4.77
N PRO A 84 -2.95 9.21 4.12
CA PRO A 84 -2.95 8.37 2.93
C PRO A 84 -1.98 8.91 1.87
N ILE A 85 -1.34 8.00 1.15
CA ILE A 85 -0.51 8.31 -0.01
C ILE A 85 -1.30 8.20 -1.32
N LEU A 86 -2.41 7.48 -1.32
CA LEU A 86 -3.37 7.38 -2.40
C LEU A 86 -4.75 7.10 -1.80
N GLU A 87 -5.76 7.85 -2.21
CA GLU A 87 -7.13 7.76 -1.72
C GLU A 87 -8.12 8.05 -2.84
N THR A 88 -9.41 7.98 -2.53
CA THR A 88 -10.49 8.28 -3.46
C THR A 88 -10.33 9.67 -4.09
N ASP A 89 -10.57 9.73 -5.40
CA ASP A 89 -10.67 10.98 -6.18
C ASP A 89 -12.05 11.00 -6.85
N GLU A 90 -12.96 11.78 -6.25
CA GLU A 90 -14.35 11.90 -6.70
C GLU A 90 -14.46 12.56 -8.09
N GLU A 91 -13.61 13.55 -8.39
CA GLU A 91 -13.62 14.26 -9.68
C GLU A 91 -13.25 13.32 -10.83
N ARG A 92 -12.37 12.35 -10.56
CA ARG A 92 -11.95 11.33 -11.52
C ARG A 92 -12.77 10.06 -11.49
N HIS A 93 -13.77 9.98 -10.61
CA HIS A 93 -14.55 8.77 -10.34
C HIS A 93 -13.65 7.57 -10.01
N ILE A 94 -12.71 7.72 -9.09
CA ILE A 94 -11.84 6.64 -8.62
C ILE A 94 -12.08 6.44 -7.13
N PHE A 95 -12.78 5.36 -6.77
CA PHE A 95 -13.21 5.09 -5.40
C PHE A 95 -12.47 3.89 -4.82
N GLY A 96 -11.90 4.07 -3.64
CA GLY A 96 -11.29 3.01 -2.86
C GLY A 96 -10.01 2.41 -3.48
N PRO A 97 -9.01 3.19 -3.94
CA PRO A 97 -7.81 2.64 -4.55
C PRO A 97 -6.95 1.89 -3.52
N GLY A 98 -6.54 0.66 -3.83
CA GLY A 98 -5.65 -0.08 -2.94
C GLY A 98 -5.23 -1.46 -3.40
N HIS A 99 -4.73 -2.23 -2.43
CA HIS A 99 -4.09 -3.55 -2.56
C HIS A 99 -3.14 -3.59 -3.75
N ASN A 100 -2.20 -2.65 -3.77
CA ASN A 100 -1.34 -2.48 -4.92
C ASN A 100 -0.26 -3.56 -5.00
N SER A 101 0.40 -3.61 -6.15
CA SER A 101 1.69 -4.27 -6.37
C SER A 101 2.56 -3.38 -7.25
N PHE A 102 3.84 -3.72 -7.39
CA PHE A 102 4.77 -2.99 -8.24
C PHE A 102 5.33 -3.87 -9.34
N THR A 103 5.51 -3.29 -10.52
CA THR A 103 6.20 -3.89 -11.67
C THR A 103 6.99 -2.80 -12.39
N VAL A 104 7.61 -3.15 -13.52
CA VAL A 104 8.29 -2.23 -14.43
C VAL A 104 7.61 -2.26 -15.80
N ALA A 105 7.58 -1.12 -16.47
CA ALA A 105 7.08 -0.98 -17.83
C ALA A 105 7.98 -1.70 -18.84
N GLU A 106 7.56 -1.74 -20.10
CA GLU A 106 8.27 -2.40 -21.19
C GLU A 106 9.63 -1.77 -21.51
N ASP A 107 9.86 -0.51 -21.11
CA ASP A 107 11.17 0.16 -21.19
C ASP A 107 12.20 -0.40 -20.19
N GLY A 108 11.77 -1.25 -19.26
CA GLY A 108 12.59 -1.88 -18.23
C GLY A 108 13.06 -0.94 -17.11
N VAL A 109 12.64 0.32 -17.10
CA VAL A 109 13.14 1.35 -16.17
C VAL A 109 12.05 2.17 -15.49
N THR A 110 10.85 2.27 -16.08
CA THR A 110 9.74 3.02 -15.49
C THR A 110 8.98 2.13 -14.50
N PRO A 111 9.00 2.44 -13.19
CA PRO A 111 8.24 1.67 -12.21
C PRO A 111 6.75 1.97 -12.34
N LEU A 112 5.95 0.92 -12.22
CA LEU A 112 4.49 0.97 -12.28
C LEU A 112 3.92 0.47 -10.97
N SER A 113 2.85 1.12 -10.50
CA SER A 113 1.98 0.58 -9.46
C SER A 113 0.71 0.04 -10.12
N VAL A 114 0.41 -1.23 -9.84
CA VAL A 114 -0.83 -1.90 -10.25
C VAL A 114 -1.74 -1.97 -9.02
N TYR A 115 -2.95 -1.46 -9.10
CA TYR A 115 -3.89 -1.37 -7.97
C TYR A 115 -5.31 -1.66 -8.44
N HIS A 116 -6.26 -1.85 -7.53
CA HIS A 116 -7.68 -1.88 -7.90
C HIS A 116 -8.40 -0.65 -7.36
N ALA A 117 -9.48 -0.25 -8.03
CA ALA A 117 -10.45 0.74 -7.56
C ALA A 117 -11.82 0.47 -8.18
N ARG A 118 -12.86 1.19 -7.75
CA ARG A 118 -14.18 1.24 -8.40
C ARG A 118 -14.39 2.58 -9.09
N ASP A 119 -15.33 2.61 -10.03
CA ASP A 119 -15.72 3.83 -10.73
C ASP A 119 -16.98 4.51 -10.12
N TYR A 120 -17.46 4.01 -8.97
CA TYR A 120 -18.60 4.56 -8.24
C TYR A 120 -18.44 4.37 -6.72
N GLU A 121 -19.10 5.23 -5.95
CA GLU A 121 -19.00 5.28 -4.49
C GLU A 121 -19.92 4.26 -3.78
N GLU A 122 -21.21 4.29 -4.12
CA GLU A 122 -22.24 3.54 -3.40
C GLU A 122 -22.25 2.07 -3.83
N ILE A 123 -22.04 1.18 -2.87
CA ILE A 123 -22.11 -0.27 -3.07
C ILE A 123 -23.40 -0.79 -2.42
N VAL A 124 -24.25 -1.45 -3.21
CA VAL A 124 -25.46 -2.09 -2.70
C VAL A 124 -25.13 -3.52 -2.24
N GLY A 125 -25.18 -3.76 -0.92
CA GLY A 125 -24.86 -5.05 -0.31
C GLY A 125 -23.44 -5.11 0.27
N ASP A 126 -22.90 -6.32 0.46
CA ASP A 126 -21.54 -6.51 0.98
C ASP A 126 -20.51 -6.25 -0.13
N PRO A 127 -19.56 -5.30 0.06
CA PRO A 127 -18.49 -5.01 -0.90
C PRO A 127 -17.64 -6.19 -1.33
N LEU A 128 -17.59 -7.27 -0.55
CA LEU A 128 -16.88 -8.50 -0.90
C LEU A 128 -17.49 -9.18 -2.13
N TYR A 129 -18.81 -9.10 -2.30
CA TYR A 129 -19.54 -9.74 -3.40
C TYR A 129 -19.80 -8.80 -4.58
N ASP A 130 -19.47 -7.52 -4.44
CA ASP A 130 -19.45 -6.60 -5.57
C ASP A 130 -18.22 -6.89 -6.47
N PRO A 131 -18.41 -7.29 -7.74
CA PRO A 131 -17.32 -7.73 -8.62
C PRO A 131 -16.61 -6.57 -9.33
N ASN A 132 -16.95 -5.31 -9.05
CA ASN A 132 -16.57 -4.16 -9.89
C ASN A 132 -15.29 -3.45 -9.44
N ARG A 133 -14.41 -4.16 -8.73
CA ARG A 133 -13.03 -3.68 -8.50
C ARG A 133 -12.21 -3.97 -9.75
N HIS A 134 -11.82 -2.92 -10.46
CA HIS A 134 -11.08 -3.03 -11.71
C HIS A 134 -9.60 -2.80 -11.47
N ALA A 135 -8.77 -3.66 -12.05
CA ALA A 135 -7.32 -3.46 -12.05
C ALA A 135 -6.94 -2.25 -12.90
N ARG A 136 -6.08 -1.41 -12.34
CA ARG A 136 -5.59 -0.15 -12.90
C ARG A 136 -4.08 -0.08 -12.74
N VAL A 137 -3.44 0.75 -13.56
CA VAL A 137 -1.99 0.95 -13.53
C VAL A 137 -1.66 2.44 -13.56
N MET A 138 -0.63 2.84 -12.82
CA MET A 138 -0.06 4.20 -12.86
C MET A 138 1.47 4.13 -12.84
N ALA A 139 2.13 5.09 -13.48
CA ALA A 139 3.58 5.24 -13.38
C ALA A 139 3.95 5.90 -12.05
N ILE A 140 4.97 5.37 -11.38
CA ILE A 140 5.48 5.91 -10.13
C ILE A 140 6.59 6.91 -10.42
N LYS A 141 6.40 8.14 -9.96
CA LYS A 141 7.45 9.15 -9.91
C LYS A 141 8.13 9.10 -8.55
N PHE A 142 9.32 9.67 -8.46
CA PHE A 142 10.02 9.84 -7.18
C PHE A 142 10.31 11.31 -6.93
N ASP A 143 10.22 11.73 -5.68
CA ASP A 143 10.70 13.04 -5.26
C ASP A 143 12.24 13.12 -5.27
N ALA A 144 12.78 14.30 -4.92
CA ALA A 144 14.23 14.52 -4.89
C ALA A 144 14.95 13.55 -3.93
N ALA A 145 14.32 13.20 -2.80
CA ALA A 145 14.83 12.26 -1.81
C ALA A 145 14.69 10.79 -2.23
N GLY A 146 13.93 10.50 -3.29
CA GLY A 146 13.69 9.16 -3.79
C GLY A 146 12.43 8.49 -3.26
N LYS A 147 11.54 9.23 -2.58
CA LYS A 147 10.26 8.72 -2.09
C LYS A 147 9.26 8.59 -3.24
N PRO A 148 8.53 7.46 -3.36
CA PRO A 148 7.55 7.28 -4.42
C PRO A 148 6.37 8.23 -4.23
N LEU A 149 5.92 8.82 -5.33
CA LEU A 149 4.76 9.70 -5.43
C LEU A 149 3.65 8.98 -6.20
N PHE A 150 2.46 8.97 -5.63
CA PHE A 150 1.26 8.36 -6.19
C PHE A 150 0.28 9.48 -6.54
N GLU A 151 0.01 9.65 -7.82
CA GLU A 151 -0.84 10.72 -8.36
C GLU A 151 -1.63 10.16 -9.54
N PHE A 152 -2.88 10.59 -9.70
CA PHE A 152 -3.76 10.20 -10.82
C PHE A 152 -3.49 10.98 -12.11
#